data_AF-A0A9N8DSF3-F1
#
_entry.id   AF-A0A9N8DSF3-F1
#
_cell.length_a   1.000
_cell.length_b   1.000
_cell.length_c   1.000
_cell.angle_alpha   90.00
_cell.angle_beta   90.00
_cell.angle_gamma   90.00
#
_symmetry.space_group_name_H-M   'P 1'
#
loop_
_entity.id
_entity.type
_entity.pdbx_description
1 polymer ?
#
loop_
_entity_poly.entity_id
_entity_poly.type
_entity_poly.pdbx_seq_one_letter_code
_entity_poly.pdbx_strand_id
1 'polypeptide(L)'
;MATIISKGDVIPRVLSDQAEMASAAYTNYNLYSATQYPWWCLNYFIGFWLLSTLASKFLENCPVHTLRDSYRSLDSDKQNNVVVYIMQFFGTSAALMAQLFASVDIIFRWQETTTEARLNGLIFSILLIVVLYIWELIYRKKAPLSLLLDHFIIILVAQLATSSFFDTHDIVYLRFTVFLGLHATVDQASFIALLLFRLNLCQNWQTFWFHFSAAQSLLVKTLVTMFSLAYYLILVQDGSLSTSSWGWFWKVSMVMLLGLLYAVHVYACWVLYKLGVRCQVSSSSPLQLESQPTIPTIVKSSSKKTVASSEQGTIATSDDI
;
A
#
# COMPACT_ATOMS: atom_id res chain seq x y z
N MET A 1 47.41 -46.14 -4.89
CA MET A 1 47.15 -45.80 -3.48
C MET A 1 45.94 -44.89 -3.44
N ALA A 2 44.77 -45.44 -3.08
CA ALA A 2 43.51 -44.69 -3.01
C ALA A 2 43.30 -44.21 -1.57
N THR A 3 43.24 -42.90 -1.38
CA THR A 3 43.00 -42.28 -0.08
C THR A 3 41.49 -42.32 0.21
N ILE A 4 41.09 -43.20 1.11
CA ILE A 4 39.72 -43.26 1.65
C ILE A 4 39.61 -42.12 2.66
N ILE A 5 38.97 -41.02 2.25
CA ILE A 5 38.62 -39.92 3.16
C ILE A 5 37.44 -40.38 4.00
N SER A 6 37.69 -40.57 5.30
CA SER A 6 36.69 -40.91 6.31
C SER A 6 35.56 -39.86 6.33
N LYS A 7 34.33 -40.28 6.03
CA LYS A 7 33.11 -39.46 6.12
C LYS A 7 32.72 -39.07 7.56
N GLY A 8 33.51 -39.46 8.57
CA GLY A 8 33.21 -39.23 9.99
C GLY A 8 33.43 -37.80 10.49
N ASP A 9 34.29 -37.02 9.84
CA ASP A 9 34.74 -35.70 10.38
C ASP A 9 34.04 -34.48 9.78
N VAL A 10 33.15 -34.67 8.79
CA VAL A 10 32.43 -33.54 8.14
C VAL A 10 31.13 -33.19 8.87
N ILE A 11 30.50 -34.16 9.52
CA ILE A 11 29.23 -33.99 10.24
C ILE A 11 29.36 -33.13 11.52
N PRO A 12 30.44 -33.24 12.33
CA PRO A 12 30.58 -32.41 13.53
C PRO A 12 30.69 -30.92 13.22
N ARG A 13 31.29 -30.56 12.07
CA ARG A 13 31.55 -29.17 11.68
C ARG A 13 30.29 -28.45 11.20
N VAL A 14 29.45 -29.13 10.42
CA VAL A 14 28.16 -28.56 9.97
C VAL A 14 27.23 -28.34 11.17
N LEU A 15 27.24 -29.24 12.15
CA LEU A 15 26.46 -29.09 13.38
C LEU A 15 27.03 -28.00 14.30
N SER A 16 28.35 -27.82 14.39
CA SER A 16 28.94 -26.72 15.16
C SER A 16 28.62 -25.37 14.53
N ASP A 17 28.72 -25.25 13.20
CA ASP A 17 28.46 -24.00 12.48
C ASP A 17 26.96 -23.63 12.53
N GLN A 18 26.06 -24.61 12.48
CA GLN A 18 24.63 -24.37 12.70
C GLN A 18 24.29 -23.99 14.14
N ALA A 19 24.95 -24.60 15.14
CA ALA A 19 24.76 -24.24 16.53
C ALA A 19 25.32 -22.85 16.86
N GLU A 20 26.44 -22.46 16.24
CA GLU A 20 27.02 -21.13 16.38
C GLU A 20 26.18 -20.06 15.65
N MET A 21 25.63 -20.37 14.48
CA MET A 21 24.64 -19.51 13.80
C MET A 21 23.33 -19.38 14.58
N ALA A 22 22.83 -20.46 15.18
CA ALA A 22 21.65 -20.42 16.04
C ALA A 22 21.92 -19.62 17.34
N SER A 23 23.11 -19.76 17.92
CA SER A 23 23.57 -18.97 19.06
C SER A 23 23.73 -17.48 18.72
N ALA A 24 24.26 -17.17 17.54
CA ALA A 24 24.35 -15.81 17.01
C ALA A 24 22.96 -15.22 16.69
N ALA A 25 22.02 -16.03 16.20
CA ALA A 25 20.63 -15.62 16.01
C ALA A 25 19.94 -15.35 17.36
N TYR A 26 20.19 -16.17 18.39
CA TYR A 26 19.63 -16.00 19.73
C TYR A 26 20.21 -14.79 20.49
N THR A 27 21.49 -14.46 20.25
CA THR A 27 22.12 -13.23 20.80
C THR A 27 21.70 -11.95 20.06
N ASN A 28 21.01 -12.07 18.92
CA ASN A 28 20.51 -10.94 18.13
C ASN A 28 19.06 -10.54 18.44
N TYR A 29 18.38 -11.18 19.40
CA TYR A 29 17.21 -10.57 20.03
C TYR A 29 17.67 -9.49 21.01
N ASN A 30 18.37 -8.49 20.47
CA ASN A 30 18.69 -7.31 21.22
C ASN A 30 17.39 -6.53 21.33
N LEU A 31 16.74 -6.57 22.49
CA LEU A 31 15.54 -5.76 22.75
C LEU A 31 15.81 -4.28 22.40
N TYR A 32 17.06 -3.83 22.47
CA TYR A 32 17.50 -2.48 22.14
C TYR A 32 17.95 -2.31 20.67
N SER A 33 17.78 -3.33 19.83
CA SER A 33 17.93 -3.23 18.38
C SER A 33 17.00 -2.15 17.86
N ALA A 34 17.59 -1.20 17.14
CA ALA A 34 16.88 -0.05 16.60
C ALA A 34 15.76 -0.41 15.61
N THR A 35 15.66 -1.66 15.14
CA THR A 35 14.60 -2.06 14.21
C THR A 35 13.55 -2.97 14.84
N GLN A 36 13.80 -3.49 16.04
CA GLN A 36 12.92 -4.48 16.69
C GLN A 36 12.17 -3.90 17.89
N TYR A 37 12.54 -2.71 18.36
CA TYR A 37 11.97 -2.13 19.56
C TYR A 37 10.61 -1.44 19.28
N PRO A 38 9.54 -1.73 20.05
CA PRO A 38 8.19 -1.17 19.84
C PRO A 38 8.12 0.36 19.76
N TRP A 39 9.08 1.05 20.39
CA TRP A 39 9.19 2.50 20.37
C TRP A 39 9.45 3.09 18.97
N TRP A 40 10.01 2.31 18.04
CA TRP A 40 10.16 2.76 16.66
C TRP A 40 8.83 2.90 15.93
N CYS A 41 7.85 2.03 16.21
CA CYS A 41 6.50 2.21 15.69
C CYS A 41 5.90 3.52 16.19
N LEU A 42 6.08 3.86 17.47
CA LEU A 42 5.63 5.13 18.02
C LEU A 42 6.34 6.33 17.37
N ASN A 43 7.65 6.25 17.18
CA ASN A 43 8.43 7.30 16.53
C ASN A 43 8.01 7.52 15.08
N TYR A 44 7.79 6.45 14.30
CA TYR A 44 7.25 6.57 12.94
C TYR A 44 5.85 7.15 12.93
N PHE A 45 4.99 6.75 13.86
CA PHE A 45 3.64 7.27 13.96
C PHE A 45 3.63 8.77 14.26
N ILE A 46 4.43 9.21 15.24
CA ILE A 46 4.63 10.64 15.55
C ILE A 46 5.24 11.37 14.35
N GLY A 47 6.23 10.77 13.70
CA GLY A 47 6.86 11.32 12.50
C GLY A 47 5.85 11.56 11.38
N PHE A 48 5.00 10.58 11.07
CA PHE A 48 3.93 10.73 10.08
C PHE A 48 2.90 11.78 10.48
N TRP A 49 2.58 11.89 11.77
CA TRP A 49 1.67 12.93 12.28
C TRP A 49 2.24 14.35 12.15
N LEU A 50 3.54 14.51 12.44
CA LEU A 50 4.22 15.79 12.26
C LEU A 50 4.34 16.14 10.77
N LEU A 51 4.74 15.18 9.93
CA LEU A 51 4.85 15.38 8.49
C LEU A 51 3.50 15.68 7.84
N SER A 52 2.40 15.08 8.29
CA SER A 52 1.07 15.39 7.77
C SER A 52 0.63 16.80 8.15
N THR A 53 0.93 17.24 9.36
CA THR A 53 0.70 18.62 9.82
C THR A 53 1.53 19.60 8.98
N LEU A 54 2.81 19.29 8.73
CA LEU A 54 3.68 20.09 7.88
C LEU A 54 3.18 20.15 6.43
N ALA A 55 2.74 19.02 5.88
CA ALA A 55 2.18 18.96 4.52
C ALA A 55 0.90 19.79 4.39
N SER A 56 0.00 19.72 5.37
CA SER A 56 -1.20 20.58 5.42
C SER A 56 -0.82 22.06 5.47
N LYS A 57 0.09 22.45 6.38
CA LYS A 57 0.57 23.84 6.49
C LYS A 57 1.28 24.32 5.23
N PHE A 58 2.03 23.44 4.57
CA PHE A 58 2.66 23.73 3.30
C PHE A 58 1.63 24.01 2.20
N LEU A 59 0.58 23.19 2.08
CA LEU A 59 -0.51 23.40 1.12
C LEU A 59 -1.29 24.69 1.40
N GLU A 60 -1.55 25.00 2.67
CA GLU A 60 -2.23 26.24 3.08
C GLU A 60 -1.43 27.51 2.76
N ASN A 61 -0.10 27.43 2.76
CA ASN A 61 0.81 28.56 2.60
C ASN A 61 1.61 28.50 1.29
N CYS A 62 1.24 27.62 0.36
CA CYS A 62 1.96 27.45 -0.89
C CYS A 62 1.93 28.75 -1.72
N PRO A 63 3.07 29.21 -2.28
CA PRO A 63 3.11 30.42 -3.11
C PRO A 63 2.33 30.26 -4.42
N VAL A 64 2.05 29.03 -4.85
CA VAL A 64 1.26 28.75 -6.05
C VAL A 64 -0.23 28.98 -5.72
N HIS A 65 -0.73 30.17 -6.03
CA HIS A 65 -2.10 30.60 -5.73
C HIS A 65 -3.16 29.56 -6.15
N THR A 66 -3.06 29.00 -7.35
CA THR A 66 -4.00 27.98 -7.83
C THR A 66 -4.06 26.75 -6.92
N LEU A 67 -2.91 26.24 -6.46
CA LEU A 67 -2.86 25.07 -5.58
C LEU A 67 -3.48 25.38 -4.21
N ARG A 68 -3.08 26.52 -3.64
CA ARG A 68 -3.53 26.97 -2.33
C ARG A 68 -5.03 27.22 -2.30
N ASP A 69 -5.54 27.94 -3.29
CA ASP A 69 -6.94 28.33 -3.36
C ASP A 69 -7.81 27.09 -3.65
N SER A 70 -7.37 26.18 -4.52
CA SER A 70 -7.99 24.86 -4.69
C SER A 70 -8.05 24.08 -3.36
N TYR A 71 -6.93 23.95 -2.64
CA TYR A 71 -6.90 23.22 -1.37
C TYR A 71 -7.81 23.83 -0.30
N ARG A 72 -7.80 25.16 -0.15
CA ARG A 72 -8.63 25.87 0.83
C ARG A 72 -10.12 25.80 0.50
N SER A 73 -10.48 25.63 -0.76
CA SER A 73 -11.88 25.47 -1.20
C SER A 73 -12.46 24.09 -0.86
N LEU A 74 -11.62 23.11 -0.56
CA LEU A 74 -12.05 21.75 -0.21
C LEU A 74 -12.59 21.69 1.21
N ASP A 75 -13.61 20.84 1.41
CA ASP A 75 -14.06 20.46 2.76
C ASP A 75 -12.92 19.87 3.58
N SER A 76 -12.96 20.03 4.90
CA SER A 76 -11.92 19.52 5.82
C SER A 76 -11.61 18.03 5.60
N ASP A 77 -12.63 17.22 5.28
CA ASP A 77 -12.46 15.78 5.03
C ASP A 77 -11.66 15.52 3.73
N LYS A 78 -11.91 16.32 2.68
CA LYS A 78 -11.20 16.24 1.40
C LYS A 78 -9.78 16.80 1.52
N GLN A 79 -9.58 17.84 2.31
CA GLN A 79 -8.25 18.36 2.65
C GLN A 79 -7.38 17.29 3.34
N ASN A 80 -7.96 16.53 4.27
CA ASN A 80 -7.27 15.42 4.91
C ASN A 80 -6.91 14.32 3.90
N ASN A 81 -7.81 13.98 2.98
CA ASN A 81 -7.51 12.99 1.93
C ASN A 81 -6.34 13.42 1.04
N VAL A 82 -6.24 14.71 0.69
CA VAL A 82 -5.09 15.25 -0.07
C VAL A 82 -3.77 15.05 0.69
N VAL A 83 -3.75 15.35 1.99
CA VAL A 83 -2.57 15.15 2.84
C VAL A 83 -2.20 13.66 2.88
N VAL A 84 -3.19 12.78 3.03
CA VAL A 84 -2.98 11.33 3.01
C VAL A 84 -2.35 10.88 1.70
N TYR A 85 -2.80 11.37 0.54
CA TYR A 85 -2.19 10.99 -0.75
C TYR A 85 -0.72 11.38 -0.86
N ILE A 86 -0.35 12.56 -0.34
CA ILE A 86 1.04 13.02 -0.29
C ILE A 86 1.88 12.12 0.63
N MET A 87 1.37 11.86 1.83
CA MET A 87 2.05 11.00 2.81
C MET A 87 2.21 9.57 2.30
N GLN A 88 1.17 9.02 1.67
CA GLN A 88 1.20 7.70 1.05
C GLN A 88 2.21 7.64 -0.09
N PHE A 89 2.25 8.66 -0.95
CA PHE A 89 3.24 8.72 -2.03
C PHE A 89 4.68 8.66 -1.50
N PHE A 90 5.03 9.50 -0.52
CA PHE A 90 6.40 9.52 0.01
C PHE A 90 6.72 8.29 0.86
N GLY A 91 5.80 7.88 1.74
CA GLY A 91 5.99 6.73 2.62
C GLY A 91 6.14 5.42 1.85
N THR A 92 5.26 5.17 0.88
CA THR A 92 5.35 3.96 0.04
C THR A 92 6.53 3.99 -0.92
N SER A 93 6.95 5.16 -1.40
CA SER A 93 8.18 5.28 -2.21
C SER A 93 9.44 4.99 -1.39
N ALA A 94 9.53 5.48 -0.15
CA ALA A 94 10.63 5.15 0.75
C ALA A 94 10.64 3.65 1.10
N ALA A 95 9.47 3.07 1.36
CA ALA A 95 9.33 1.64 1.59
C ALA A 95 9.74 0.83 0.35
N LEU A 96 9.35 1.25 -0.85
CA LEU A 96 9.74 0.61 -2.11
C LEU A 96 11.26 0.61 -2.28
N MET A 97 11.92 1.76 -2.06
CA MET A 97 13.38 1.85 -2.16
C MET A 97 14.07 0.90 -1.17
N ALA A 98 13.60 0.84 0.07
CA ALA A 98 14.11 -0.07 1.08
C ALA A 98 13.85 -1.54 0.72
N GLN A 99 12.66 -1.87 0.21
CA GLN A 99 12.32 -3.20 -0.30
C GLN A 99 13.26 -3.59 -1.42
N LEU A 100 13.43 -2.77 -2.46
CA LEU A 100 14.30 -3.06 -3.60
C LEU A 100 15.76 -3.25 -3.15
N PHE A 101 16.27 -2.38 -2.28
CA PHE A 101 17.62 -2.51 -1.73
C PHE A 101 17.81 -3.83 -0.97
N ALA A 102 16.87 -4.16 -0.08
CA ALA A 102 16.93 -5.37 0.73
C ALA A 102 16.66 -6.65 -0.08
N SER A 103 15.80 -6.58 -1.10
CA SER A 103 15.27 -7.74 -1.81
C SER A 103 16.17 -8.25 -2.94
N VAL A 104 17.16 -7.48 -3.41
CA VAL A 104 18.03 -7.89 -4.53
C VAL A 104 18.67 -9.27 -4.28
N ASP A 105 19.32 -9.49 -3.15
CA ASP A 105 19.95 -10.81 -2.90
C ASP A 105 18.92 -11.89 -2.57
N ILE A 106 17.80 -11.48 -1.99
CA ILE A 106 16.72 -12.36 -1.55
C ILE A 106 16.00 -12.97 -2.75
N ILE A 107 15.75 -12.18 -3.80
CA ILE A 107 15.06 -12.60 -5.02
C ILE A 107 16.02 -13.35 -5.94
N PHE A 108 17.21 -12.81 -6.16
CA PHE A 108 18.17 -13.38 -7.12
C PHE A 108 19.06 -14.48 -6.53
N ARG A 109 18.99 -14.72 -5.21
CA ARG A 109 19.87 -15.66 -4.48
C ARG A 109 21.35 -15.47 -4.83
N TRP A 110 21.76 -14.22 -5.07
CA TRP A 110 23.12 -13.91 -5.55
C TRP A 110 24.20 -14.22 -4.50
N GLN A 111 23.80 -14.22 -3.22
CA GLN A 111 24.63 -14.55 -2.07
C GLN A 111 23.93 -15.62 -1.23
N GLU A 112 24.72 -16.56 -0.69
CA GLU A 112 24.20 -17.62 0.19
C GLU A 112 23.75 -17.09 1.56
N THR A 113 24.25 -15.92 1.96
CA THR A 113 23.94 -15.30 3.26
C THR A 113 23.32 -13.91 3.07
N THR A 114 22.30 -13.60 3.88
CA THR A 114 21.69 -12.26 3.91
C THR A 114 22.44 -11.40 4.93
N THR A 115 23.01 -10.28 4.49
CA THR A 115 23.70 -9.36 5.40
C THR A 115 22.73 -8.70 6.38
N GLU A 116 23.21 -8.37 7.58
CA GLU A 116 22.41 -7.72 8.63
C GLU A 116 21.77 -6.41 8.14
N ALA A 117 22.49 -5.61 7.35
CA ALA A 117 21.99 -4.37 6.76
C ALA A 117 20.77 -4.60 5.85
N ARG A 118 20.74 -5.69 5.09
CA ARG A 118 19.60 -6.03 4.21
C ARG A 118 18.41 -6.53 5.02
N LEU A 119 18.65 -7.35 6.04
CA LEU A 119 17.62 -7.78 6.97
C LEU A 119 16.98 -6.56 7.66
N ASN A 120 17.79 -5.64 8.17
CA ASN A 120 17.33 -4.39 8.78
C ASN A 120 16.56 -3.52 7.78
N GLY A 121 17.01 -3.40 6.53
CA GLY A 121 16.29 -2.70 5.47
C GLY A 121 14.92 -3.32 5.16
N LEU A 122 14.83 -4.64 5.18
CA LEU A 122 13.58 -5.38 4.98
C LEU A 122 12.60 -5.10 6.13
N ILE A 123 13.05 -5.29 7.38
CA ILE A 123 12.24 -5.02 8.57
C ILE A 123 11.78 -3.55 8.58
N PHE A 124 12.68 -2.62 8.29
CA PHE A 124 12.36 -1.20 8.15
C PHE A 124 11.23 -0.98 7.14
N SER A 125 11.30 -1.59 5.96
CA SER A 125 10.28 -1.43 4.94
C SER A 125 8.91 -1.97 5.35
N ILE A 126 8.86 -3.12 6.04
CA ILE A 126 7.63 -3.72 6.56
C ILE A 126 7.02 -2.79 7.62
N LEU A 127 7.83 -2.36 8.58
CA LEU A 127 7.37 -1.46 9.65
C LEU A 127 6.86 -0.14 9.09
N LEU A 128 7.54 0.42 8.10
CA LEU A 128 7.14 1.67 7.47
C LEU A 128 5.76 1.54 6.81
N ILE A 129 5.50 0.45 6.07
CA ILE A 129 4.19 0.19 5.45
C ILE A 129 3.10 0.01 6.51
N VAL A 130 3.35 -0.84 7.51
CA VAL A 130 2.36 -1.14 8.57
C VAL A 130 1.98 0.12 9.33
N VAL A 131 2.97 0.91 9.76
CA VAL A 131 2.70 2.15 10.51
C VAL A 131 2.00 3.19 9.62
N LEU A 132 2.41 3.32 8.35
CA LEU A 132 1.77 4.22 7.40
C LEU A 132 0.29 3.85 7.17
N TYR A 133 -0.01 2.57 7.09
CA TYR A 133 -1.39 2.08 6.88
C TYR A 133 -2.26 2.28 8.13
N ILE A 134 -1.74 1.96 9.33
CA ILE A 134 -2.44 2.26 10.58
C ILE A 134 -2.67 3.76 10.73
N TRP A 135 -1.65 4.57 10.43
CA TRP A 135 -1.76 6.02 10.45
C TRP A 135 -2.83 6.53 9.48
N GLU A 136 -2.89 6.04 8.24
CA GLU A 136 -3.95 6.43 7.30
C GLU A 136 -5.34 6.07 7.84
N LEU A 137 -5.53 4.87 8.39
CA LEU A 137 -6.82 4.44 8.93
C LEU A 137 -7.31 5.32 10.08
N ILE A 138 -6.39 5.86 10.88
CA ILE A 138 -6.72 6.78 11.99
C ILE A 138 -6.94 8.21 11.47
N TYR A 139 -6.11 8.66 10.54
CA TYR A 139 -6.13 10.04 10.03
C TYR A 139 -7.32 10.29 9.08
N ARG A 140 -7.71 9.28 8.29
CA ARG A 140 -8.80 9.37 7.31
C ARG A 140 -10.15 9.10 7.99
N LYS A 141 -11.03 10.11 8.01
CA LYS A 141 -12.37 10.00 8.63
C LYS A 141 -13.32 9.05 7.89
N LYS A 142 -13.26 9.01 6.56
CA LYS A 142 -14.08 8.15 5.70
C LYS A 142 -13.17 7.38 4.75
N ALA A 143 -13.03 6.08 4.97
CA ALA A 143 -12.28 5.18 4.10
C ALA A 143 -13.25 4.28 3.32
N PRO A 144 -13.09 4.13 1.99
CA PRO A 144 -13.88 3.16 1.24
C PRO A 144 -13.53 1.74 1.70
N LEU A 145 -14.51 0.84 1.69
CA LEU A 145 -14.35 -0.53 2.18
C LEU A 145 -13.19 -1.28 1.50
N SER A 146 -13.00 -1.05 0.20
CA SER A 146 -11.87 -1.63 -0.55
C SER A 146 -10.52 -1.26 0.04
N LEU A 147 -10.34 0.00 0.46
CA LEU A 147 -9.09 0.47 1.06
C LEU A 147 -8.93 -0.11 2.47
N LEU A 148 -10.02 -0.19 3.25
CA LEU A 148 -9.99 -0.79 4.58
C LEU A 148 -9.56 -2.26 4.52
N LEU A 149 -10.11 -3.03 3.58
CA LEU A 149 -9.76 -4.44 3.38
C LEU A 149 -8.31 -4.60 2.93
N ASP A 150 -7.85 -3.78 1.99
CA ASP A 150 -6.46 -3.78 1.52
C ASP A 150 -5.48 -3.59 2.69
N HIS A 151 -5.66 -2.51 3.45
CA HIS A 151 -4.81 -2.18 4.59
C HIS A 151 -4.85 -3.26 5.65
N PHE A 152 -6.04 -3.77 5.97
CA PHE A 152 -6.22 -4.83 6.96
C PHE A 152 -5.47 -6.11 6.58
N ILE A 153 -5.58 -6.56 5.32
CA ILE A 153 -4.90 -7.76 4.84
C ILE A 153 -3.39 -7.59 4.89
N ILE A 154 -2.86 -6.45 4.42
CA ILE A 154 -1.41 -6.18 4.43
C ILE A 154 -0.86 -6.13 5.85
N ILE A 155 -1.55 -5.44 6.77
CA ILE A 155 -1.16 -5.38 8.19
C ILE A 155 -1.15 -6.79 8.81
N LEU A 156 -2.22 -7.57 8.57
CA LEU A 156 -2.34 -8.93 9.11
C LEU A 156 -1.23 -9.84 8.59
N VAL A 157 -0.98 -9.83 7.28
CA VAL A 157 0.11 -10.59 6.64
C VAL A 157 1.46 -10.21 7.24
N ALA A 158 1.73 -8.91 7.36
CA ALA A 158 2.99 -8.43 7.92
C ALA A 158 3.19 -8.92 9.35
N GLN A 159 2.19 -8.77 10.22
CA GLN A 159 2.25 -9.24 11.60
C GLN A 159 2.47 -10.75 11.71
N LEU A 160 1.71 -11.55 10.95
CA LEU A 160 1.84 -13.00 10.95
C LEU A 160 3.19 -13.46 10.44
N ALA A 161 3.71 -12.83 9.38
CA ALA A 161 4.97 -13.23 8.77
C ALA A 161 6.16 -12.82 9.63
N THR A 162 6.13 -11.64 10.24
CA THR A 162 7.11 -11.22 11.24
C THR A 162 7.07 -12.13 12.47
N SER A 163 5.89 -12.53 12.93
CA SER A 163 5.75 -13.49 14.04
C SER A 163 6.32 -14.87 13.68
N SER A 164 6.03 -15.35 12.46
CA SER A 164 6.57 -16.62 11.94
C SER A 164 8.10 -16.57 11.88
N PHE A 165 8.66 -15.46 11.39
CA PHE A 165 10.10 -15.24 11.34
C PHE A 165 10.72 -15.25 12.74
N PHE A 166 10.14 -14.56 13.73
CA PHE A 166 10.71 -14.55 15.08
C PHE A 166 10.62 -15.91 15.79
N ASP A 167 9.62 -16.71 15.47
CA ASP A 167 9.47 -18.05 16.04
C ASP A 167 10.44 -19.05 15.40
N THR A 168 10.56 -19.06 14.07
CA THR A 168 11.35 -20.07 13.36
C THR A 168 12.74 -19.62 12.91
N HIS A 169 13.02 -18.31 12.96
CA HIS A 169 14.20 -17.67 12.38
C HIS A 169 14.38 -17.92 10.87
N ASP A 170 13.30 -18.28 10.17
CA ASP A 170 13.33 -18.55 8.74
C ASP A 170 12.97 -17.31 7.94
N ILE A 171 13.95 -16.81 7.18
CA ILE A 171 13.80 -15.61 6.36
C ILE A 171 12.72 -15.76 5.28
N VAL A 172 12.35 -16.99 4.88
CA VAL A 172 11.31 -17.25 3.88
C VAL A 172 10.01 -16.50 4.18
N TYR A 173 9.61 -16.41 5.46
CA TYR A 173 8.39 -15.68 5.85
C TYR A 173 8.48 -14.18 5.58
N LEU A 174 9.64 -13.57 5.86
CA LEU A 174 9.90 -12.17 5.54
C LEU A 174 9.91 -11.90 4.02
N ARG A 175 10.37 -12.87 3.23
CA ARG A 175 10.35 -12.77 1.75
C ARG A 175 8.91 -12.69 1.24
N PHE A 176 8.00 -13.50 1.79
CA PHE A 176 6.59 -13.39 1.45
C PHE A 176 6.02 -12.02 1.79
N THR A 177 6.37 -11.46 2.95
CA THR A 177 5.93 -10.11 3.32
C THR A 177 6.45 -9.05 2.36
N VAL A 178 7.67 -9.18 1.83
CA VAL A 178 8.19 -8.25 0.82
C VAL A 178 7.38 -8.33 -0.45
N PHE A 179 7.12 -9.53 -0.97
CA PHE A 179 6.33 -9.69 -2.19
C PHE A 179 4.90 -9.17 -2.02
N LEU A 180 4.26 -9.44 -0.88
CA LEU A 180 2.94 -8.87 -0.60
C LEU A 180 3.02 -7.36 -0.34
N GLY A 181 4.09 -6.89 0.29
CA GLY A 181 4.35 -5.47 0.50
C GLY A 181 4.54 -4.70 -0.82
N LEU A 182 4.98 -5.35 -1.91
CA LEU A 182 5.03 -4.72 -3.23
C LEU A 182 3.63 -4.33 -3.74
N HIS A 183 2.57 -5.00 -3.31
CA HIS A 183 1.21 -4.57 -3.64
C HIS A 183 0.89 -3.18 -3.06
N ALA A 184 1.38 -2.89 -1.86
CA ALA A 184 1.21 -1.61 -1.20
C ALA A 184 2.10 -0.50 -1.80
N THR A 185 3.28 -0.88 -2.30
CA THR A 185 4.33 0.06 -2.70
C THR A 185 4.41 0.32 -4.20
N VAL A 186 3.42 -0.08 -4.99
CA VAL A 186 3.38 0.18 -6.45
C VAL A 186 2.22 1.09 -6.88
N ASP A 187 1.52 1.71 -5.92
CA ASP A 187 0.35 2.57 -6.14
C ASP A 187 0.67 4.07 -6.32
N GLN A 188 1.95 4.44 -6.53
CA GLN A 188 2.37 5.85 -6.63
C GLN A 188 1.61 6.62 -7.70
N ALA A 189 1.38 6.02 -8.87
CA ALA A 189 0.64 6.67 -9.95
C ALA A 189 -0.82 6.95 -9.56
N SER A 190 -1.44 6.05 -8.80
CA SER A 190 -2.81 6.20 -8.29
C SER A 190 -2.91 7.36 -7.31
N PHE A 191 -1.92 7.53 -6.42
CA PHE A 191 -1.88 8.68 -5.50
C PHE A 191 -1.72 10.01 -6.25
N ILE A 192 -0.89 10.06 -7.28
CA ILE A 192 -0.74 11.26 -8.13
C ILE A 192 -2.05 11.58 -8.85
N ALA A 193 -2.71 10.58 -9.46
CA ALA A 193 -3.98 10.77 -10.15
C ALA A 193 -5.07 11.33 -9.22
N LEU A 194 -5.21 10.75 -8.03
CA LEU A 194 -6.18 11.20 -7.02
C LEU A 194 -5.85 12.59 -6.47
N LEU A 195 -4.57 12.90 -6.29
CA LEU A 195 -4.10 14.22 -5.83
C LEU A 195 -4.46 15.31 -6.85
N LEU A 196 -4.12 15.09 -8.13
CA LEU A 196 -4.43 16.02 -9.21
C LEU A 196 -5.95 16.23 -9.36
N PHE A 197 -6.71 15.14 -9.25
CA PHE A 197 -8.18 15.18 -9.31
C PHE A 197 -8.78 16.01 -8.17
N ARG A 198 -8.40 15.75 -6.91
CA ARG A 198 -8.97 16.48 -5.76
C ARG A 198 -8.62 17.95 -5.76
N LEU A 199 -7.42 18.31 -6.20
CA LEU A 199 -6.99 19.71 -6.27
C LEU A 199 -7.44 20.40 -7.56
N ASN A 200 -8.17 19.69 -8.42
CA ASN A 200 -8.62 20.15 -9.72
C ASN A 200 -7.47 20.72 -10.58
N LEU A 201 -6.28 20.11 -10.47
CA LEU A 201 -5.09 20.53 -11.22
C LEU A 201 -5.06 19.81 -12.56
N CYS A 202 -4.61 20.53 -13.60
CA CYS A 202 -4.38 19.99 -14.93
C CYS A 202 -5.54 19.13 -15.46
N GLN A 203 -6.76 19.70 -15.52
CA GLN A 203 -7.99 18.98 -15.94
C GLN A 203 -7.81 18.13 -17.20
N ASN A 204 -7.08 18.65 -18.21
CA ASN A 204 -6.80 17.94 -19.46
C ASN A 204 -6.03 16.62 -19.26
N TRP A 205 -5.22 16.53 -18.22
CA TRP A 205 -4.37 15.38 -17.92
C TRP A 205 -4.98 14.41 -16.91
N GLN A 206 -6.06 14.78 -16.22
CA GLN A 206 -6.68 13.94 -15.18
C GLN A 206 -7.14 12.59 -15.75
N THR A 207 -7.83 12.61 -16.90
CA THR A 207 -8.28 11.39 -17.60
C THR A 207 -7.11 10.47 -17.96
N PHE A 208 -6.01 11.05 -18.45
CA PHE A 208 -4.80 10.28 -18.78
C PHE A 208 -4.22 9.61 -17.53
N TRP A 209 -4.05 10.36 -16.43
CA TRP A 209 -3.49 9.83 -15.19
C TRP A 209 -4.36 8.74 -14.56
N PHE A 210 -5.69 8.83 -14.62
CA PHE A 210 -6.58 7.77 -14.15
C PHE A 210 -6.47 6.48 -14.97
N HIS A 211 -6.48 6.58 -16.30
CA HIS A 211 -6.31 5.40 -17.15
C HIS A 211 -4.91 4.78 -17.03
N PHE A 212 -3.88 5.63 -17.00
CA PHE A 212 -2.50 5.18 -16.82
C PHE A 212 -2.29 4.49 -15.47
N SER A 213 -2.73 5.11 -14.37
CA SER A 213 -2.62 4.51 -13.03
C SER A 213 -3.41 3.21 -12.90
N ALA A 214 -4.63 3.14 -13.44
CA ALA A 214 -5.41 1.90 -13.44
C ALA A 214 -4.71 0.77 -14.24
N ALA A 215 -4.20 1.08 -15.44
CA ALA A 215 -3.50 0.11 -16.28
C ALA A 215 -2.18 -0.34 -15.65
N GLN A 216 -1.36 0.59 -15.15
CA GLN A 216 -0.10 0.29 -14.50
C GLN A 216 -0.32 -0.52 -13.21
N SER A 217 -1.28 -0.12 -12.36
CA SER A 217 -1.58 -0.84 -11.12
C SER A 217 -2.05 -2.27 -11.41
N LEU A 218 -2.96 -2.44 -12.38
CA LEU A 218 -3.45 -3.77 -12.75
C LEU A 218 -2.31 -4.65 -13.30
N LEU A 219 -1.48 -4.12 -14.20
CA LEU A 219 -0.36 -4.86 -14.79
C LEU A 219 0.67 -5.25 -13.72
N VAL A 220 1.15 -4.28 -12.94
CA VAL A 220 2.20 -4.53 -11.95
C VAL A 220 1.70 -5.44 -10.85
N LYS A 221 0.50 -5.23 -10.30
CA LYS A 221 -0.06 -6.09 -9.25
C LYS A 221 -0.33 -7.50 -9.75
N THR A 222 -0.76 -7.66 -11.00
CA THR A 222 -0.89 -9.00 -11.62
C THR A 222 0.47 -9.69 -11.71
N LEU A 223 1.52 -8.99 -12.14
CA LEU A 223 2.87 -9.55 -12.18
C LEU A 223 3.36 -9.94 -10.78
N VAL A 224 3.20 -9.06 -9.79
CA VAL A 224 3.59 -9.33 -8.39
C VAL A 224 2.83 -10.53 -7.84
N THR A 225 1.52 -10.65 -8.11
CA THR A 225 0.72 -11.82 -7.71
C THR A 225 1.22 -13.11 -8.37
N MET A 226 1.50 -13.08 -9.67
CA MET A 226 2.02 -14.24 -10.40
C MET A 226 3.39 -14.67 -9.88
N PHE A 227 4.30 -13.72 -9.65
CA PHE A 227 5.62 -13.99 -9.07
C PHE A 227 5.50 -14.55 -7.65
N SER A 228 4.63 -13.98 -6.82
CA SER A 228 4.37 -14.46 -5.45
C SER A 228 3.85 -15.89 -5.45
N LEU A 229 2.92 -16.22 -6.35
CA LEU A 229 2.36 -17.56 -6.49
C LEU A 229 3.40 -18.55 -7.00
N ALA A 230 4.18 -18.20 -8.03
CA ALA A 230 5.25 -19.06 -8.54
C ALA A 230 6.30 -19.34 -7.47
N TYR A 231 6.71 -18.31 -6.72
CA TYR A 231 7.66 -18.45 -5.61
C TYR A 231 7.11 -19.36 -4.50
N TYR A 232 5.85 -19.17 -4.14
CA TYR A 232 5.16 -20.03 -3.18
C TYR A 232 5.13 -21.50 -3.61
N LEU A 233 4.80 -21.78 -4.88
CA LEU A 233 4.75 -23.15 -5.41
C LEU A 233 6.12 -23.84 -5.35
N ILE A 234 7.20 -23.12 -5.67
CA ILE A 234 8.57 -23.65 -5.54
C ILE A 234 8.86 -24.04 -4.08
N LEU A 235 8.51 -23.20 -3.12
CA LEU A 235 8.74 -23.48 -1.70
C LEU A 235 7.91 -24.65 -1.16
N VAL A 236 6.70 -24.85 -1.69
CA VAL A 236 5.88 -26.03 -1.36
C VAL A 236 6.52 -27.29 -1.94
N GLN A 237 6.98 -27.24 -3.19
CA GLN A 237 7.60 -28.38 -3.88
C GLN A 237 8.92 -28.80 -3.22
N ASP A 238 9.74 -27.83 -2.81
CA ASP A 238 11.02 -28.08 -2.13
C ASP A 238 10.84 -28.60 -0.69
N GLY A 239 9.61 -28.63 -0.17
CA GLY A 239 9.32 -29.07 1.19
C GLY A 239 9.72 -28.08 2.28
N SER A 240 10.21 -26.88 1.93
CA SER A 240 10.67 -25.83 2.85
C SER A 240 9.58 -25.38 3.85
N LEU A 241 8.30 -25.54 3.48
CA LEU A 241 7.15 -25.20 4.32
C LEU A 241 6.56 -26.40 5.11
N SER A 242 7.23 -27.55 5.18
CA SER A 242 6.63 -28.80 5.69
C SER A 242 6.87 -29.13 7.15
N THR A 243 7.86 -28.52 7.80
CA THR A 243 8.37 -29.00 9.11
C THR A 243 7.84 -28.22 10.32
N SER A 244 7.22 -27.05 10.14
CA SER A 244 6.72 -26.21 11.23
C SER A 244 5.20 -25.98 11.18
N SER A 245 4.60 -25.70 12.33
CA SER A 245 3.18 -25.28 12.43
C SER A 245 2.88 -24.05 11.58
N TRP A 246 3.84 -23.11 11.50
CA TRP A 246 3.77 -21.96 10.60
C TRP A 246 3.76 -22.36 9.13
N GLY A 247 4.56 -23.35 8.73
CA GLY A 247 4.57 -23.86 7.36
C GLY A 247 3.20 -24.37 6.91
N TRP A 248 2.49 -25.10 7.78
CA TRP A 248 1.11 -25.52 7.53
C TRP A 248 0.14 -24.35 7.44
N PHE A 249 0.25 -23.38 8.35
CA PHE A 249 -0.57 -22.17 8.30
C PHE A 249 -0.41 -21.45 6.95
N TRP A 250 0.82 -21.16 6.54
CA TRP A 250 1.12 -20.44 5.30
C TRP A 250 0.74 -21.22 4.05
N LYS A 251 0.80 -22.56 4.06
CA LYS A 251 0.30 -23.37 2.94
C LYS A 251 -1.19 -23.15 2.64
N VAL A 252 -1.99 -22.95 3.68
CA VAL A 252 -3.45 -22.76 3.53
C VAL A 252 -3.77 -21.27 3.35
N SER A 253 -3.20 -20.41 4.18
CA SER A 253 -3.57 -19.00 4.24
C SER A 253 -3.02 -18.19 3.08
N MET A 254 -1.84 -18.51 2.55
CA MET A 254 -1.17 -17.69 1.52
C MET A 254 -2.02 -17.53 0.26
N VAL A 255 -2.53 -18.63 -0.29
CA VAL A 255 -3.33 -18.60 -1.52
C VAL A 255 -4.64 -17.83 -1.31
N MET A 256 -5.27 -18.00 -0.14
CA MET A 256 -6.50 -17.29 0.21
C MET A 256 -6.26 -15.79 0.38
N LEU A 257 -5.23 -15.40 1.12
CA LEU A 257 -4.87 -14.00 1.37
C LEU A 257 -4.44 -13.31 0.07
N LEU A 258 -3.61 -13.95 -0.74
CA LEU A 258 -3.18 -13.43 -2.04
C LEU A 258 -4.36 -13.27 -3.01
N GLY A 259 -5.27 -14.25 -3.06
CA GLY A 259 -6.47 -14.17 -3.89
C GLY A 259 -7.41 -13.05 -3.46
N LEU A 260 -7.63 -12.88 -2.14
CA LEU A 260 -8.45 -11.80 -1.60
C LEU A 260 -7.82 -10.43 -1.89
N LEU A 261 -6.51 -10.29 -1.65
CA LEU A 261 -5.76 -9.07 -1.93
C LEU A 261 -5.84 -8.71 -3.42
N TYR A 262 -5.63 -9.68 -4.31
CA TYR A 262 -5.76 -9.46 -5.76
C TYR A 262 -7.18 -9.03 -6.16
N ALA A 263 -8.22 -9.66 -5.61
CA ALA A 263 -9.61 -9.28 -5.89
C ALA A 263 -9.92 -7.83 -5.48
N VAL A 264 -9.45 -7.42 -4.29
CA VAL A 264 -9.57 -6.03 -3.80
C VAL A 264 -8.88 -5.06 -4.75
N HIS A 265 -7.70 -5.40 -5.27
CA HIS A 265 -6.99 -4.53 -6.21
C HIS A 265 -7.64 -4.44 -7.58
N VAL A 266 -8.17 -5.54 -8.12
CA VAL A 266 -8.93 -5.52 -9.38
C VAL A 266 -10.13 -4.59 -9.23
N TYR A 267 -10.84 -4.67 -8.10
CA TYR A 267 -11.93 -3.76 -7.79
C TYR A 267 -11.46 -2.29 -7.71
N ALA A 268 -10.35 -2.00 -7.02
CA ALA A 268 -9.78 -0.65 -6.94
C ALA A 268 -9.39 -0.09 -8.32
N CYS A 269 -8.79 -0.92 -9.18
CA CYS A 269 -8.45 -0.54 -10.56
C CYS A 269 -9.70 -0.23 -11.39
N TRP A 270 -10.78 -1.02 -11.20
CA TRP A 270 -12.06 -0.76 -11.85
C TRP A 270 -12.66 0.58 -11.40
N VAL A 271 -12.58 0.93 -10.11
CA VAL A 271 -13.03 2.24 -9.61
C VAL A 271 -12.23 3.38 -10.24
N LEU A 272 -10.90 3.28 -10.29
CA LEU A 272 -10.03 4.29 -10.92
C LEU A 272 -10.36 4.47 -12.40
N TYR A 273 -10.58 3.37 -13.12
CA TYR A 273 -11.00 3.42 -14.53
C TYR A 273 -12.35 4.14 -14.70
N LYS A 274 -13.35 3.83 -13.86
CA LYS A 274 -14.65 4.49 -13.88
C LYS A 274 -14.54 5.98 -13.56
N LEU A 275 -13.66 6.40 -12.66
CA LEU A 275 -13.36 7.80 -12.40
C LEU A 275 -12.77 8.50 -13.64
N GLY A 276 -11.83 7.86 -14.33
CA GLY A 276 -11.27 8.37 -15.60
C GLY A 276 -12.34 8.63 -16.66
N VAL A 277 -13.27 7.69 -16.86
CA VAL A 277 -14.39 7.84 -17.81
C VAL A 277 -15.30 9.02 -17.42
N ARG A 278 -15.60 9.20 -16.13
CA ARG A 278 -16.42 10.33 -15.65
C ARG A 278 -15.75 11.68 -15.93
N CYS A 279 -14.44 11.79 -15.70
CA CYS A 279 -13.67 13.00 -16.01
C CYS A 279 -13.71 13.34 -17.51
N GLN A 280 -13.64 12.33 -18.39
CA GLN A 280 -13.72 12.53 -19.83
C GLN A 280 -15.06 13.13 -20.28
N VAL A 281 -16.18 12.62 -19.75
CA VAL A 281 -17.52 13.14 -20.07
C VAL A 281 -17.65 14.60 -19.62
N SER A 282 -17.22 14.92 -18.40
CA SER A 282 -17.27 16.29 -17.88
C SER A 282 -16.44 17.28 -18.71
N SER A 283 -15.31 16.84 -19.26
CA SER A 283 -14.45 17.68 -20.11
C SER A 283 -15.02 17.92 -21.51
N SER A 284 -15.95 17.08 -21.98
CA SER A 284 -16.52 17.16 -23.34
C SER A 284 -17.81 17.99 -23.41
N SER A 285 -18.52 18.15 -22.29
CA SER A 285 -19.75 18.96 -22.16
C SER A 285 -19.61 20.51 -22.00
N PRO A 286 -18.42 21.16 -21.87
CA PRO A 286 -18.36 22.63 -21.70
C PRO A 286 -18.82 23.46 -22.90
N LEU A 287 -18.90 22.88 -24.11
CA LEU A 287 -19.06 23.63 -25.36
C LEU A 287 -20.51 23.75 -25.90
N GLN A 288 -21.53 23.34 -25.13
CA GLN A 288 -22.94 23.43 -25.58
C GLN A 288 -23.78 24.50 -24.86
N LEU A 289 -23.22 25.31 -23.97
CA LEU A 289 -23.96 26.35 -23.23
C LEU A 289 -23.68 27.80 -23.68
N GLU A 290 -22.96 28.01 -24.78
CA GLU A 290 -22.61 29.35 -25.29
C GLU A 290 -23.14 29.61 -26.71
N SER A 291 -24.36 29.15 -26.98
CA SER A 291 -25.09 29.48 -28.22
C SER A 291 -26.61 29.53 -28.05
N GLN A 292 -27.11 30.03 -26.91
CA GLN A 292 -28.49 30.54 -26.86
C GLN A 292 -28.50 32.06 -27.05
N PRO A 293 -29.07 32.57 -28.16
CA PRO A 293 -29.34 33.99 -28.31
C PRO A 293 -30.43 34.40 -27.32
N THR A 294 -30.10 35.40 -26.51
CA THR A 294 -30.96 36.06 -25.52
C THR A 294 -32.22 36.61 -26.18
N ILE A 295 -33.35 35.90 -26.04
CA ILE A 295 -34.68 36.46 -26.27
C ILE A 295 -35.08 37.17 -24.96
N PRO A 296 -35.32 38.50 -24.95
CA PRO A 296 -35.76 39.20 -23.76
C PRO A 296 -37.21 38.82 -23.46
N THR A 297 -37.42 37.96 -22.46
CA THR A 297 -38.77 37.63 -21.99
C THR A 297 -39.07 38.32 -20.67
N ILE A 298 -40.02 39.23 -20.80
CA ILE A 298 -40.76 40.03 -19.84
C ILE A 298 -41.05 39.31 -18.51
N VAL A 299 -40.75 40.03 -17.43
CA VAL A 299 -41.11 39.75 -16.05
C VAL A 299 -42.62 39.47 -15.92
N LYS A 300 -42.96 38.28 -15.41
CA LYS A 300 -44.24 38.05 -14.71
C LYS A 300 -43.98 37.42 -13.35
N SER A 301 -44.12 38.26 -12.33
CA SER A 301 -44.34 37.89 -10.95
C SER A 301 -45.65 37.12 -10.79
N SER A 302 -45.67 35.98 -10.10
CA SER A 302 -46.75 35.63 -9.15
C SER A 302 -46.48 34.34 -8.37
N SER A 303 -46.69 34.46 -7.05
CA SER A 303 -47.30 33.48 -6.12
C SER A 303 -46.68 32.10 -5.89
N LYS A 304 -45.85 32.06 -4.84
CA LYS A 304 -46.12 31.35 -3.56
C LYS A 304 -47.23 30.28 -3.59
N LYS A 305 -46.86 29.00 -3.49
CA LYS A 305 -47.73 27.97 -2.89
C LYS A 305 -46.92 26.90 -2.16
N THR A 306 -47.07 26.94 -0.84
CA THR A 306 -46.70 25.93 0.16
C THR A 306 -47.52 24.65 -0.06
N VAL A 307 -46.87 23.48 -0.16
CA VAL A 307 -47.50 22.17 0.12
C VAL A 307 -46.45 21.23 0.75
N ALA A 308 -46.97 20.41 1.65
CA ALA A 308 -46.34 19.71 2.75
C ALA A 308 -45.60 18.40 2.41
N SER A 309 -44.81 18.02 3.41
CA SER A 309 -44.14 16.76 3.70
C SER A 309 -44.85 15.48 3.22
N SER A 310 -44.06 14.58 2.62
CA SER A 310 -44.29 13.13 2.61
C SER A 310 -42.93 12.45 2.72
N GLU A 311 -42.66 11.85 3.87
CA GLU A 311 -41.57 10.90 4.09
C GLU A 311 -41.69 9.72 3.12
N GLN A 312 -40.62 9.42 2.40
CA GLN A 312 -40.41 8.10 1.81
C GLN A 312 -38.90 7.81 1.71
N GLY A 313 -38.53 6.66 2.26
CA GLY A 313 -37.18 6.26 2.62
C GLY A 313 -36.18 6.29 1.46
N THR A 314 -35.05 6.93 1.73
CA THR A 314 -33.89 6.95 0.84
C THR A 314 -33.03 5.72 1.13
N ILE A 315 -33.00 4.79 0.18
CA ILE A 315 -31.94 3.80 0.03
C ILE A 315 -30.66 4.59 -0.28
N ALA A 316 -29.66 4.46 0.58
CA ALA A 316 -28.37 5.11 0.42
C ALA A 316 -27.70 4.66 -0.88
N THR A 317 -27.69 5.53 -1.89
CA THR A 317 -26.81 5.38 -3.04
C THR A 317 -25.40 5.75 -2.60
N SER A 318 -24.47 4.84 -2.92
CA SER A 318 -23.03 4.96 -2.75
C SER A 318 -22.47 6.06 -3.67
N ASP A 319 -22.74 7.33 -3.34
CA ASP A 319 -22.26 8.50 -4.07
C ASP A 319 -21.12 9.26 -3.36
N ASP A 320 -20.55 8.71 -2.29
CA ASP A 320 -19.33 9.21 -1.67
C ASP A 320 -18.13 8.35 -2.07
N ILE A 321 -17.54 8.63 -3.25
CA ILE A 321 -16.18 8.21 -3.62
C ILE A 321 -15.28 9.44 -3.72
#